data_AF-A0A1J3C838-F1
#
_entry.id   AF-A0A1J3C838-F1
#
_cell.length_a   1.000
_cell.length_b   1.000
_cell.length_c   1.000
_cell.angle_alpha   90.00
_cell.angle_beta   90.00
_cell.angle_gamma   90.00
#
_symmetry.space_group_name_H-M   'P 1'
#
loop_
_entity.id
_entity.type
_entity.pdbx_description
1 polymer ?
#
loop_
_entity_poly.entity_id
_entity_poly.type
_entity_poly.pdbx_seq_one_letter_code
_entity_poly.pdbx_strand_id
1 'polypeptide(L)'
;EFLLATGSADKTVKFWDLETFELIGSGGTETTGVRCLTFNPDGKSVLCGLHESLKIFSWEPIRCHDGVDVGWSNLSDMNVHEGK
;
A
#
# COMPACT_ATOMS: atom_id res chain seq x y z
N GLU A 1 4.40 6.43 16.57
CA GLU A 1 4.94 5.43 15.63
C GLU A 1 5.20 6.11 14.31
N PHE A 2 6.44 6.04 13.84
CA PHE A 2 6.84 6.59 12.55
C PHE A 2 6.96 5.45 11.55
N LEU A 3 5.88 5.18 10.83
CA LEU A 3 5.85 4.16 9.80
C LEU A 3 6.08 4.76 8.43
N LEU A 4 6.95 4.12 7.64
CA LEU A 4 7.05 4.35 6.20
C LEU A 4 6.54 3.14 5.44
N ALA A 5 5.63 3.37 4.50
CA ALA A 5 5.25 2.38 3.49
C ALA A 5 5.90 2.74 2.15
N THR A 6 6.54 1.77 1.50
CA THR A 6 7.16 1.97 0.18
C THR A 6 6.63 0.96 -0.82
N GLY A 7 6.28 1.44 -2.01
CA GLY A 7 5.85 0.62 -3.14
C GLY A 7 6.88 0.69 -4.25
N SER A 8 7.13 -0.44 -4.92
CA SER A 8 8.19 -0.53 -5.93
C SER A 8 7.72 -1.21 -7.22
N ALA A 9 8.42 -0.90 -8.32
CA ALA A 9 8.28 -1.59 -9.59
C ALA A 9 8.70 -3.07 -9.51
N ASP A 10 9.44 -3.46 -8.46
CA ASP A 10 9.75 -4.85 -8.14
C ASP A 10 8.54 -5.66 -7.63
N LYS A 11 7.35 -5.03 -7.59
CA LYS A 11 6.08 -5.62 -7.17
C LYS A 11 5.97 -5.86 -5.67
N THR A 12 6.70 -5.11 -4.84
CA THR A 12 6.60 -5.23 -3.38
C THR A 12 6.06 -3.97 -2.72
N VAL A 13 5.31 -4.18 -1.63
CA VAL A 13 5.00 -3.17 -0.63
C VAL A 13 5.78 -3.52 0.63
N LYS A 14 6.62 -2.61 1.10
CA LYS A 14 7.43 -2.79 2.31
C LYS A 14 7.07 -1.78 3.38
N PHE A 15 7.19 -2.21 4.63
CA PHE A 15 6.90 -1.42 5.82
C PHE A 15 8.16 -1.27 6.66
N TRP A 16 8.46 -0.04 7.05
CA TRP A 16 9.67 0.32 7.77
C TRP A 16 9.32 1.08 9.04
N ASP A 17 9.99 0.73 10.12
CA ASP A 17 9.99 1.53 11.33
C ASP A 17 11.07 2.61 11.17
N LEU A 18 10.70 3.88 11.22
CA LEU A 18 11.63 5.00 11.10
C LEU A 18 12.28 5.40 12.43
N GLU A 19 11.84 4.85 13.57
CA GLU A 19 12.56 5.02 14.84
C GLU A 19 13.83 4.17 14.86
N THR A 20 13.73 2.92 14.39
CA THR A 20 14.85 1.97 14.31
C THR A 20 15.53 1.92 12.94
N PHE A 21 14.87 2.46 11.90
CA PHE A 21 15.25 2.32 10.49
C PHE A 21 15.31 0.86 10.00
N GLU A 22 14.52 -0.02 10.60
CA GLU A 22 14.47 -1.43 10.27
C GLU A 22 13.26 -1.78 9.38
N LEU A 23 13.44 -2.81 8.55
CA LEU A 23 12.37 -3.40 7.77
C LEU A 23 11.49 -4.25 8.68
N ILE A 24 10.25 -3.81 8.90
CA ILE A 24 9.22 -4.59 9.63
C ILE A 24 8.82 -5.80 8.77
N GLY A 25 8.67 -5.58 7.46
CA GLY A 25 8.49 -6.67 6.50
C GLY A 25 7.85 -6.24 5.17
N SER A 26 7.37 -7.23 4.42
CA SER A 26 6.80 -7.06 3.08
C SER A 26 5.41 -7.69 2.96
N GLY A 27 4.50 -7.00 2.29
CA GLY A 27 3.14 -7.47 1.98
C GLY A 27 3.08 -8.67 1.03
N GLY A 28 4.23 -9.08 0.47
CA GLY A 28 4.35 -10.14 -0.53
C GLY A 28 4.65 -9.59 -1.92
N THR A 29 4.58 -10.48 -2.92
CA THR A 29 4.77 -10.12 -4.33
C THR A 29 3.42 -9.85 -4.98
N GLU A 30 3.26 -8.65 -5.52
CA GLU A 30 2.09 -8.21 -6.26
C GLU A 30 2.10 -8.71 -7.71
N THR A 31 0.95 -8.62 -8.37
CA THR A 31 0.79 -9.06 -9.77
C THR A 31 1.57 -8.15 -10.72
N THR A 32 1.56 -6.85 -10.45
CA THR A 32 2.29 -5.81 -11.20
C THR A 32 3.11 -4.93 -10.26
N GLY A 33 3.90 -4.01 -10.82
CA GLY A 33 4.60 -3.00 -10.02
C GLY A 33 3.61 -2.08 -9.30
N VAL A 34 3.98 -1.64 -8.08
CA VAL A 34 3.19 -0.69 -7.29
C VAL A 34 3.33 0.70 -7.89
N ARG A 35 2.19 1.37 -8.12
CA ARG A 35 2.12 2.68 -8.81
C ARG A 35 1.94 3.82 -7.82
N CYS A 36 1.12 3.61 -6.80
CA CYS A 36 0.86 4.58 -5.76
C CYS A 36 0.48 3.88 -4.45
N LEU A 37 0.77 4.56 -3.34
CA LEU A 37 0.36 4.17 -1.99
C LEU A 37 -0.24 5.38 -1.30
N THR A 38 -1.29 5.16 -0.52
CA THR A 38 -1.83 6.20 0.34
C THR A 38 -2.29 5.58 1.66
N PHE A 39 -1.98 6.26 2.76
CA PHE A 39 -2.45 5.85 4.07
C PHE A 39 -3.94 6.20 4.20
N ASN A 40 -4.71 5.29 4.79
CA ASN A 40 -6.00 5.68 5.32
C ASN A 40 -5.79 6.72 6.44
N PRO A 41 -6.71 7.69 6.61
CA PRO A 41 -6.60 8.74 7.63
C PRO A 41 -6.51 8.19 9.06
N ASP A 42 -7.09 7.02 9.31
CA ASP A 42 -7.00 6.34 10.61
C ASP A 42 -5.62 5.75 10.90
N GLY A 43 -4.72 5.73 9.91
CA GLY A 43 -3.36 5.23 10.05
C GLY A 43 -3.30 3.75 10.40
N LYS A 44 -4.26 2.92 9.97
CA LYS A 44 -4.24 1.46 10.22
C LYS A 44 -4.00 0.63 8.96
N SER A 45 -4.21 1.23 7.80
CA SER A 45 -4.05 0.55 6.53
C SER A 45 -3.55 1.47 5.44
N VAL A 46 -2.98 0.84 4.41
CA VAL A 46 -2.48 1.48 3.20
C VAL A 46 -3.27 0.96 2.02
N LEU A 47 -3.83 1.86 1.23
CA LEU A 47 -4.35 1.54 -0.08
C LEU A 47 -3.19 1.52 -1.08
N CYS A 48 -3.18 0.48 -1.89
CA CYS A 48 -2.14 0.19 -2.87
C CYS A 48 -2.74 0.13 -4.26
N GLY A 49 -2.25 1.00 -5.15
CA GLY A 49 -2.63 1.04 -6.54
C GLY A 49 -1.66 0.26 -7.42
N LEU A 50 -2.20 -0.72 -8.15
CA LEU A 50 -1.50 -1.51 -9.17
C LEU A 50 -1.98 -1.06 -10.58
N HIS A 51 -1.64 -1.82 -11.63
CA HIS A 51 -2.10 -1.51 -12.98
C HIS A 51 -3.64 -1.61 -13.10
N GLU A 52 -4.20 -2.76 -12.74
CA GLU A 52 -5.64 -3.06 -12.88
C GLU A 52 -6.35 -3.32 -11.56
N SER A 53 -5.66 -3.20 -10.43
CA SER A 53 -6.22 -3.54 -9.12
C SER A 53 -5.87 -2.52 -8.05
N LEU A 54 -6.79 -2.42 -7.10
CA LEU A 54 -6.62 -1.70 -5.84
C LEU A 54 -6.58 -2.72 -4.73
N LYS A 55 -5.61 -2.60 -3.81
CA LYS A 55 -5.49 -3.49 -2.65
C LYS A 55 -5.39 -2.71 -1.35
N ILE A 56 -5.70 -3.38 -0.24
CA ILE A 56 -5.62 -2.80 1.10
C ILE A 56 -4.67 -3.64 1.95
N PHE A 57 -3.69 -3.02 2.58
CA PHE A 57 -2.71 -3.67 3.45
C PHE A 57 -2.72 -3.11 4.88
N SER A 58 -2.44 -3.97 5.86
CA SER A 58 -1.99 -3.59 7.21
C SER A 58 -0.54 -4.01 7.44
N TRP A 59 0.11 -3.47 8.47
CA TRP A 59 1.47 -3.86 8.90
C TRP A 59 1.52 -4.54 10.28
N GLU A 60 0.46 -4.46 11.08
CA GLU A 60 0.36 -5.11 12.39
C GLU A 60 -0.89 -6.01 12.50
N PRO A 61 -0.80 -7.27 12.04
CA PRO A 61 0.31 -7.88 11.30
C PRO A 61 0.32 -7.47 9.82
N ILE A 62 1.43 -7.77 9.14
CA ILE A 62 1.54 -7.57 7.71
C ILE A 62 0.57 -8.49 6.98
N ARG A 63 -0.43 -7.90 6.30
CA ARG A 63 -1.46 -8.66 5.59
C ARG A 63 -2.12 -7.83 4.50
N CYS A 64 -2.43 -8.48 3.37
CA CYS A 64 -3.40 -7.97 2.38
C CYS A 64 -4.81 -8.31 2.85
N HIS A 65 -5.65 -7.30 3.09
CA HIS A 65 -7.04 -7.47 3.52
C HIS A 65 -7.97 -7.80 2.36
N ASP A 66 -7.86 -7.05 1.27
CA ASP A 66 -8.75 -7.19 0.11
C ASP A 66 -8.07 -6.65 -1.15
N GLY A 67 -8.62 -7.04 -2.30
CA GLY A 67 -8.21 -6.59 -3.62
C GLY A 67 -9.39 -6.53 -4.58
N VAL A 68 -9.55 -5.38 -5.24
CA VAL A 68 -10.59 -5.17 -6.26
C VAL A 68 -9.90 -4.95 -7.60
N ASP A 69 -10.26 -5.76 -8.58
CA ASP A 69 -9.92 -5.50 -9.98
C ASP A 69 -10.82 -4.37 -10.48
N VAL A 70 -10.20 -3.24 -10.80
CA VAL A 70 -10.90 -1.99 -11.13
C VAL A 70 -11.04 -1.76 -12.63
N GLY A 71 -10.22 -2.42 -13.46
CA GLY A 71 -10.29 -2.32 -14.93
C GLY A 71 -10.00 -0.92 -15.48
N TRP A 72 -9.39 -0.05 -14.68
CA TRP A 72 -9.12 1.35 -15.02
C TRP A 72 -7.92 1.55 -15.95
N SER A 73 -7.22 0.48 -16.33
CA SER A 73 -5.99 0.50 -17.14
C SER A 73 -4.78 1.12 -16.45
N ASN A 74 -4.73 2.44 -16.32
CA ASN A 74 -3.52 3.14 -15.87
C ASN A 74 -3.87 4.07 -14.72
N LEU A 75 -3.72 3.56 -13.50
CA LEU A 75 -3.81 4.39 -12.31
C LEU A 75 -2.53 5.25 -12.20
N SER A 76 -2.72 6.56 -12.19
CA SER A 76 -1.62 7.52 -12.04
C SER A 76 -1.44 8.00 -10.60
N ASP A 77 -2.54 8.17 -9.86
CA ASP A 77 -2.53 8.69 -8.51
C ASP A 77 -3.81 8.27 -7.76
N MET A 78 -3.77 8.33 -6.43
CA MET A 78 -4.88 8.00 -5.56
C MET A 78 -4.92 8.94 -4.35
N ASN A 79 -6.12 9.35 -3.96
CA ASN A 79 -6.33 10.15 -2.76
C ASN A 79 -7.51 9.58 -1.97
N VAL A 80 -7.42 9.63 -0.65
CA VAL A 80 -8.50 9.26 0.26
C VAL A 80 -9.06 10.54 0.86
N HIS A 81 -10.35 10.76 0.64
CA HIS A 81 -11.07 11.87 1.23
C HIS A 81 -12.14 11.34 2.18
N GLU A 82 -12.05 11.71 3.46
CA GLU A 82 -13.17 11.60 4.39
C GLU A 82 -13.99 12.88 4.29
N GLY A 83 -15.24 12.73 3.82
CA GLY A 83 -16.12 13.86 3.53
C GLY A 83 -16.26 14.82 4.70
N LYS A 84 -15.87 16.08 4.47
CA LYS A 84 -16.46 17.27 5.08
C LYS A 84 -16.62 18.36 4.04
#